data_AF-A0A377IY11-F1
#
_entry.id   AF-A0A377IY11-F1
#
_cell.length_a   1.000
_cell.length_b   1.000
_cell.length_c   1.000
_cell.angle_alpha   90.00
_cell.angle_beta   90.00
_cell.angle_gamma   90.00
#
_symmetry.space_group_name_H-M   'P 1'
#
loop_
_entity.id
_entity.type
_entity.pdbx_description
1 polymer ?
#
loop_
_entity_poly.entity_id
_entity_poly.type
_entity_poly.pdbx_seq_one_letter_code
_entity_poly.pdbx_strand_id
1 'polypeptide(L)'
;MKYKNKYGDLIIWKQIIEHLKSNKDIKNVIFITNDTKEDWWFIIDSGGNKRVGPHALLINEIKKLDNIKLFDMCTTVDFLQSTSDYVPDFKAHEESISNVKEIEIRNKSHKTRSALSIRDKLESELDTWHRLNNLYKLDKLLELQKKLHNK
;
A
#
# COMPACT_ATOMS: atom_id res chain seq x y z
N MET A 1 14.93 20.70 -4.79
CA MET A 1 13.84 20.46 -3.80
C MET A 1 13.36 19.02 -3.97
N LYS A 2 13.41 18.17 -2.94
CA LYS A 2 12.87 16.79 -3.00
C LYS A 2 11.37 16.83 -2.67
N TYR A 3 10.53 16.65 -3.67
CA TYR A 3 9.08 16.55 -3.50
C TYR A 3 8.76 15.28 -2.69
N LYS A 4 8.21 15.40 -1.47
CA LYS A 4 7.75 14.26 -0.68
C LYS A 4 6.36 13.87 -1.17
N ASN A 5 6.29 13.00 -2.18
CA ASN A 5 5.04 12.42 -2.66
C ASN A 5 4.50 11.40 -1.63
N LYS A 6 3.92 11.88 -0.53
CA LYS A 6 3.40 11.05 0.57
C LYS A 6 1.88 10.95 0.63
N TYR A 7 1.15 11.82 -0.07
CA TYR A 7 -0.30 11.98 0.11
C TYR A 7 -1.09 11.92 -1.20
N GLY A 8 -0.47 11.54 -2.32
CA GLY A 8 -1.14 11.55 -3.62
C GLY A 8 -2.38 10.65 -3.68
N ASP A 9 -2.29 9.48 -3.07
CA ASP A 9 -3.38 8.52 -2.92
C ASP A 9 -4.54 9.07 -2.08
N LEU A 10 -4.22 9.73 -0.96
CA LEU A 10 -5.23 10.39 -0.13
C LEU A 10 -5.94 11.52 -0.90
N ILE A 11 -5.19 12.31 -1.67
CA ILE A 11 -5.75 13.40 -2.48
C ILE A 11 -6.71 12.83 -3.53
N ILE A 12 -6.29 11.80 -4.28
CA ILE A 12 -7.13 11.13 -5.28
C ILE A 12 -8.41 10.61 -4.63
N TRP A 13 -8.30 9.93 -3.48
CA TRP A 13 -9.46 9.38 -2.79
C TRP A 13 -10.45 10.48 -2.37
N LYS A 14 -9.96 11.59 -1.81
CA LYS A 14 -10.84 12.73 -1.45
C LYS A 14 -11.50 13.36 -2.67
N GLN A 15 -10.78 13.51 -3.77
CA GLN A 15 -11.33 14.05 -5.01
C GLN A 15 -12.45 13.15 -5.59
N ILE A 16 -12.28 11.83 -5.53
CA ILE A 16 -13.34 10.88 -5.93
C ILE A 16 -14.60 11.11 -5.08
N ILE A 17 -14.45 11.16 -3.75
CA ILE A 17 -15.58 11.38 -2.84
C ILE A 17 -16.26 12.73 -3.09
N GLU A 18 -15.49 13.80 -3.29
CA GLU A 18 -16.03 15.14 -3.61
C GLU A 18 -16.78 15.14 -4.94
N HIS A 19 -16.23 14.51 -5.97
CA HIS A 19 -16.87 14.39 -7.27
C HIS A 19 -18.21 13.65 -7.17
N LEU A 20 -18.27 12.54 -6.43
CA LEU A 20 -19.50 11.75 -6.24
C LEU A 20 -20.53 12.47 -5.35
N LYS A 21 -20.09 13.35 -4.44
CA LYS A 21 -20.98 14.21 -3.67
C LYS A 21 -21.68 15.23 -4.55
N SER A 22 -20.95 15.83 -5.48
CA SER A 22 -21.47 16.85 -6.41
C SER A 22 -22.32 16.27 -7.54
N ASN A 23 -22.10 15.00 -7.92
CA ASN A 23 -22.79 14.34 -9.03
C ASN A 23 -23.68 13.19 -8.51
N LYS A 24 -24.92 13.54 -8.11
CA LYS A 24 -25.88 12.62 -7.47
C LYS A 24 -26.51 11.60 -8.40
N ASP A 25 -26.38 11.78 -9.71
CA ASP A 25 -26.84 10.88 -10.76
C ASP A 25 -25.98 9.61 -10.86
N ILE A 26 -24.71 9.68 -10.45
CA ILE A 26 -23.80 8.54 -10.42
C ILE A 26 -24.22 7.59 -9.30
N LYS A 27 -24.52 6.33 -9.67
CA LYS A 27 -24.96 5.27 -8.75
C LYS A 27 -23.99 4.11 -8.62
N ASN A 28 -23.14 3.90 -9.62
CA ASN A 28 -22.21 2.77 -9.70
C ASN A 28 -20.81 3.32 -9.97
N VAL A 29 -19.84 2.86 -9.19
CA VAL A 29 -18.46 3.34 -9.26
C VAL A 29 -17.52 2.14 -9.28
N ILE A 30 -16.67 2.08 -10.30
CA ILE A 30 -15.54 1.15 -10.35
C ILE A 30 -14.27 1.99 -10.40
N PHE A 31 -13.41 1.85 -9.40
CA PHE A 31 -12.15 2.56 -9.37
C PHE A 31 -11.00 1.65 -9.82
N ILE A 32 -10.42 1.99 -10.96
CA ILE A 32 -9.34 1.22 -11.58
C ILE A 32 -8.00 1.75 -11.08
N THR A 33 -7.21 0.91 -10.42
CA THR A 33 -5.91 1.29 -9.88
C THR A 33 -4.95 0.12 -9.76
N ASN A 34 -3.68 0.35 -10.09
CA ASN A 34 -2.59 -0.61 -9.84
C ASN A 34 -1.85 -0.31 -8.52
N ASP A 35 -2.41 0.53 -7.65
CA ASP A 35 -1.89 0.68 -6.29
C ASP A 35 -2.02 -0.68 -5.57
N THR A 36 -1.04 -1.00 -4.72
CA THR A 36 -0.92 -2.29 -4.03
C THR A 36 -0.82 -2.11 -2.52
N LYS A 37 -1.12 -0.92 -1.99
CA LYS A 37 -1.10 -0.68 -0.55
C LYS A 37 -2.20 -1.49 0.14
N GLU A 38 -1.89 -1.98 1.33
CA GLU A 38 -2.79 -2.88 2.10
C GLU A 38 -4.05 -2.17 2.58
N ASP A 39 -3.97 -0.87 2.86
CA ASP A 39 -5.13 -0.05 3.25
C ASP A 39 -6.14 0.16 2.12
N TRP A 40 -5.80 -0.20 0.88
CA TRP A 40 -6.68 -0.12 -0.28
C TRP A 40 -7.42 -1.43 -0.59
N TRP A 41 -6.86 -2.58 -0.21
CA TRP A 41 -7.35 -3.88 -0.64
C TRP A 41 -7.69 -4.79 0.52
N PHE A 42 -8.83 -5.48 0.42
CA PHE A 42 -9.09 -6.65 1.24
C PHE A 42 -8.36 -7.85 0.63
N ILE A 43 -7.41 -8.41 1.39
CA ILE A 43 -6.56 -9.52 0.99
C ILE A 43 -6.87 -10.72 1.87
N ILE A 44 -7.13 -11.87 1.25
CA ILE A 44 -7.22 -13.16 1.93
C ILE A 44 -5.98 -13.98 1.64
N ASP A 45 -5.49 -14.71 2.65
CA ASP A 45 -4.46 -15.71 2.47
C ASP A 45 -5.13 -17.07 2.25
N SER A 46 -4.97 -17.64 1.06
CA SER A 46 -5.54 -18.94 0.69
C SER A 46 -4.56 -19.70 -0.21
N GLY A 47 -3.38 -20.00 0.33
CA GLY A 47 -2.25 -20.54 -0.44
C GLY A 47 -1.51 -19.46 -1.23
N GLY A 48 -1.66 -18.21 -0.81
CA GLY A 48 -1.18 -17.01 -1.49
C GLY A 48 -2.09 -15.81 -1.22
N ASN A 49 -1.51 -14.60 -1.27
CA ASN A 49 -2.24 -13.35 -1.08
C ASN A 49 -3.15 -13.06 -2.27
N LYS A 50 -4.46 -13.29 -2.12
CA LYS A 50 -5.46 -12.96 -3.13
C LYS A 50 -6.20 -11.69 -2.75
N ARG A 51 -6.15 -10.69 -3.63
CA ARG A 51 -7.00 -9.49 -3.54
C ARG A 51 -8.43 -9.91 -3.87
N VAL A 52 -9.36 -9.61 -2.98
CA VAL A 52 -10.78 -9.96 -3.13
C VAL A 52 -11.60 -8.74 -3.57
N GLY A 53 -11.20 -7.55 -3.14
CA GLY A 53 -11.91 -6.32 -3.45
C GLY A 53 -11.43 -5.13 -2.61
N PRO A 54 -12.17 -4.01 -2.60
CA PRO A 54 -11.82 -2.82 -1.82
C PRO A 54 -11.76 -3.11 -0.33
N HIS A 55 -10.83 -2.45 0.37
CA HIS A 55 -10.75 -2.51 1.82
C HIS A 55 -12.05 -1.98 2.48
N ALA A 56 -12.49 -2.61 3.57
CA ALA A 56 -13.77 -2.29 4.22
C ALA A 56 -13.90 -0.82 4.65
N LEU A 57 -12.79 -0.17 5.03
CA LEU A 57 -12.78 1.26 5.37
C LEU A 57 -13.14 2.15 4.18
N LEU A 58 -12.63 1.84 2.97
CA LEU A 58 -12.96 2.58 1.75
C LEU A 58 -14.43 2.40 1.38
N ILE A 59 -14.94 1.15 1.48
CA ILE A 59 -16.35 0.84 1.28
C ILE A 59 -17.21 1.67 2.26
N ASN A 60 -16.86 1.67 3.54
CA ASN A 60 -17.60 2.43 4.55
C ASN A 60 -17.59 3.94 4.27
N GLU A 61 -16.47 4.50 3.80
CA GLU A 61 -16.40 5.92 3.45
C GLU A 61 -17.28 6.29 2.26
N ILE A 62 -17.26 5.50 1.19
CA ILE A 62 -18.06 5.80 -0.01
C ILE A 62 -19.54 5.49 0.19
N LYS A 63 -19.88 4.49 1.01
CA LYS A 63 -21.27 4.12 1.33
C LYS A 63 -21.99 5.13 2.24
N LYS A 64 -21.27 6.08 2.82
CA LYS A 64 -21.87 7.28 3.44
C LYS A 64 -22.50 8.23 2.41
N LEU A 65 -22.28 8.00 1.11
CA LEU A 65 -22.94 8.73 0.03
C LEU A 65 -24.22 7.98 -0.37
N ASP A 66 -25.37 8.59 -0.09
CA ASP A 66 -26.68 7.95 -0.29
C ASP A 66 -26.98 7.54 -1.75
N ASN A 67 -26.30 8.16 -2.72
CA ASN A 67 -26.49 7.87 -4.15
C ASN A 67 -25.76 6.60 -4.62
N ILE A 68 -24.76 6.10 -3.88
CA ILE A 68 -23.88 5.02 -4.36
C ILE A 68 -24.42 3.62 -4.02
N LYS A 69 -24.93 2.95 -5.05
CA LYS A 69 -25.46 1.58 -4.99
C LYS A 69 -24.36 0.53 -5.13
N LEU A 70 -23.43 0.71 -6.05
CA LEU A 70 -22.32 -0.21 -6.29
C LEU A 70 -20.99 0.55 -6.18
N PHE A 71 -20.06 -0.03 -5.42
CA PHE A 71 -18.66 0.40 -5.42
C PHE A 71 -17.77 -0.83 -5.49
N ASP A 72 -16.81 -0.82 -6.41
CA ASP A 72 -15.78 -1.84 -6.50
C ASP A 72 -14.44 -1.23 -6.95
N MET A 73 -13.36 -1.99 -6.77
CA MET A 73 -12.01 -1.64 -7.18
C MET A 73 -11.39 -2.79 -7.95
N CYS A 74 -10.67 -2.47 -9.02
CA CYS A 74 -9.98 -3.49 -9.81
C CYS A 74 -8.66 -2.94 -10.37
N THR A 75 -7.74 -3.82 -10.74
CA THR A 75 -6.52 -3.41 -11.43
C THR A 75 -6.78 -3.18 -12.92
N THR A 76 -5.82 -2.58 -13.62
CA THR A 76 -5.89 -2.49 -15.08
C THR A 76 -6.00 -3.87 -15.72
N VAL A 77 -5.30 -4.88 -15.15
CA VAL A 77 -5.37 -6.26 -15.64
C VAL A 77 -6.77 -6.83 -15.46
N ASP A 78 -7.31 -6.74 -14.24
CA ASP A 78 -8.64 -7.25 -13.91
C ASP A 78 -9.71 -6.61 -14.80
N PHE A 79 -9.60 -5.29 -15.03
CA PHE A 79 -10.49 -4.56 -15.92
C PHE A 79 -10.41 -5.10 -17.35
N LEU A 80 -9.21 -5.19 -17.94
CA LEU A 80 -9.04 -5.64 -19.31
C LEU A 80 -9.55 -7.07 -19.52
N GLN A 81 -9.26 -7.97 -18.57
CA GLN A 81 -9.77 -9.34 -18.62
C GLN A 81 -11.29 -9.38 -18.53
N SER A 82 -11.86 -8.69 -17.53
CA SER A 82 -13.31 -8.65 -17.36
C SER A 82 -14.01 -8.03 -18.58
N THR A 83 -13.46 -6.96 -19.17
CA THR A 83 -14.06 -6.33 -20.35
C THR A 83 -14.09 -7.25 -21.56
N SER A 84 -13.08 -8.11 -21.74
CA SER A 84 -13.09 -9.10 -22.83
C SER A 84 -14.18 -10.15 -22.65
N ASP A 85 -14.54 -10.48 -21.41
CA ASP A 85 -15.60 -11.46 -21.12
C ASP A 85 -17.00 -10.86 -21.35
N TYR A 86 -17.19 -9.57 -21.08
CA TYR A 86 -18.51 -8.92 -21.12
C TYR A 86 -18.79 -8.09 -22.38
N VAL A 87 -17.76 -7.72 -23.16
CA VAL A 87 -17.90 -6.87 -24.35
C VAL A 87 -17.39 -7.63 -25.59
N PRO A 88 -18.28 -8.23 -26.40
CA PRO A 88 -17.91 -9.08 -27.54
C PRO A 88 -17.00 -8.40 -28.57
N ASP A 89 -17.18 -7.09 -28.75
CA ASP A 89 -16.41 -6.29 -29.72
C ASP A 89 -15.06 -5.81 -29.16
N PHE A 90 -14.82 -5.99 -27.86
CA PHE A 90 -13.58 -5.60 -27.22
C PHE A 90 -12.55 -6.73 -27.30
N LYS A 91 -11.74 -6.70 -28.37
CA LYS A 91 -10.58 -7.58 -28.52
C LYS A 91 -9.33 -6.88 -28.00
N ALA A 92 -9.11 -6.91 -26.68
CA ALA A 92 -7.78 -6.64 -26.16
C ALA A 92 -6.80 -7.67 -26.75
N HIS A 93 -5.69 -7.21 -27.32
CA HIS A 93 -4.65 -8.12 -27.78
C HIS A 93 -4.06 -8.82 -26.55
N GLU A 94 -3.97 -10.15 -26.57
CA GLU A 94 -3.46 -10.93 -25.43
C GLU A 94 -2.08 -10.45 -24.98
N GLU A 95 -1.24 -10.04 -25.93
CA GLU A 95 0.08 -9.45 -25.67
C GLU A 95 -0.01 -8.16 -24.84
N SER A 96 -1.03 -7.32 -25.05
CA SER A 96 -1.24 -6.12 -24.26
C SER A 96 -1.59 -6.47 -22.81
N ILE A 97 -2.44 -7.48 -22.60
CA ILE A 97 -2.77 -7.95 -21.25
C ILE A 97 -1.53 -8.56 -20.58
N SER A 98 -0.74 -9.34 -21.31
CA SER A 98 0.50 -9.94 -20.80
C SER A 98 1.51 -8.87 -20.38
N ASN A 99 1.74 -7.87 -21.24
CA ASN A 99 2.66 -6.78 -20.96
C ASN A 99 2.26 -6.00 -19.70
N VAL A 100 0.97 -5.73 -19.53
CA VAL A 100 0.46 -5.04 -18.32
C VAL A 100 0.63 -5.91 -17.07
N LYS A 101 0.38 -7.22 -17.16
CA LYS A 101 0.63 -8.17 -16.06
C LYS A 101 2.09 -8.20 -15.65
N GLU A 102 3.00 -8.27 -16.62
CA GLU A 102 4.44 -8.26 -16.36
C GLU A 102 4.90 -6.98 -15.65
N ILE A 103 4.39 -5.82 -16.09
CA ILE A 103 4.68 -4.53 -15.44
C ILE A 103 4.17 -4.54 -13.99
N GLU A 104 2.98 -5.06 -13.73
CA GLU A 104 2.42 -5.13 -12.37
C GLU A 104 3.27 -6.04 -11.45
N ILE A 105 3.67 -7.20 -11.95
CA ILE A 105 4.56 -8.14 -11.22
C ILE A 105 5.90 -7.46 -10.93
N ARG A 106 6.51 -6.82 -11.93
CA ARG A 106 7.79 -6.13 -11.80
C ARG A 106 7.71 -5.03 -10.73
N ASN A 107 6.63 -4.25 -10.73
CA ASN A 107 6.40 -3.19 -9.74
C ASN A 107 6.23 -3.74 -8.32
N LYS A 108 5.55 -4.87 -8.14
CA LYS A 108 5.45 -5.55 -6.84
C LYS A 108 6.83 -6.00 -6.35
N SER A 109 7.60 -6.67 -7.20
CA SER A 109 8.96 -7.13 -6.88
C SER A 109 9.90 -5.99 -6.49
N HIS A 110 9.84 -4.85 -7.19
CA HIS A 110 10.62 -3.65 -6.84
C HIS A 110 10.21 -3.06 -5.48
N LYS A 111 8.92 -2.99 -5.16
CA LYS A 111 8.44 -2.53 -3.84
C LYS A 111 8.92 -3.46 -2.73
N THR A 112 8.82 -4.78 -2.90
CA THR A 112 9.28 -5.76 -1.92
C THR A 112 10.78 -5.66 -1.68
N ARG A 113 11.60 -5.54 -2.73
CA ARG A 113 13.05 -5.36 -2.61
C ARG A 113 13.43 -4.06 -1.91
N SER A 114 12.72 -2.97 -2.19
CA SER A 114 12.91 -1.70 -1.48
C SER A 114 12.53 -1.79 -0.01
N ALA A 115 11.44 -2.48 0.33
CA ALA A 115 10.99 -2.66 1.71
C ALA A 115 11.96 -3.53 2.53
N LEU A 116 12.47 -4.63 1.94
CA LEU A 116 13.51 -5.47 2.54
C LEU A 116 14.77 -4.66 2.86
N SER A 117 15.26 -3.86 1.90
CA SER A 117 16.43 -3.00 2.14
C SER A 117 16.24 -1.97 3.25
N ILE A 118 15.02 -1.41 3.41
CA ILE A 118 14.71 -0.50 4.51
C ILE A 118 14.69 -1.26 5.84
N ARG A 119 14.11 -2.46 5.86
CA ARG A 119 14.08 -3.33 7.05
C ARG A 119 15.48 -3.70 7.51
N ASP A 120 16.34 -4.16 6.60
CA ASP A 120 17.73 -4.52 6.93
C ASP A 120 18.49 -3.33 7.53
N LYS A 121 18.24 -2.13 7.00
CA LYS A 121 18.83 -0.89 7.53
C LYS A 121 18.31 -0.55 8.94
N LEU A 122 16.99 -0.68 9.18
CA LEU A 122 16.39 -0.44 10.49
C LEU A 122 16.87 -1.45 11.53
N GLU A 123 17.01 -2.72 11.17
CA GLU A 123 17.54 -3.77 12.07
C GLU A 123 19.00 -3.47 12.47
N SER A 124 19.82 -3.02 11.53
CA SER A 124 21.19 -2.55 11.80
C SER A 124 21.22 -1.32 12.72
N GLU A 125 20.36 -0.33 12.48
CA GLU A 125 20.25 0.85 13.35
C GLU A 125 19.79 0.47 14.77
N LEU A 126 18.88 -0.50 14.91
CA LEU A 126 18.43 -0.99 16.22
C LEU A 126 19.56 -1.68 16.99
N ASP A 127 20.36 -2.51 16.32
CA ASP A 127 21.51 -3.19 16.91
C ASP A 127 22.58 -2.20 17.39
N THR A 128 22.88 -1.18 16.58
CA THR A 128 23.81 -0.10 17.00
C THR A 128 23.32 0.63 18.25
N TRP A 129 22.03 0.93 18.34
CA TRP A 129 21.43 1.52 19.55
C TRP A 129 21.54 0.63 20.79
N HIS A 130 21.28 -0.66 20.66
CA HIS A 130 21.45 -1.60 21.76
C HIS A 130 22.89 -1.65 22.26
N ARG A 131 23.87 -1.66 21.35
CA ARG A 131 25.30 -1.61 21.69
C ARG A 131 25.66 -0.32 22.42
N LEU A 132 25.20 0.83 21.94
CA LEU A 132 25.45 2.13 22.58
C LEU A 132 24.86 2.21 23.99
N ASN A 133 23.63 1.72 24.19
CA ASN A 133 23.01 1.68 25.51
C ASN A 133 23.79 0.79 26.49
N ASN A 134 24.28 -0.37 26.02
CA ASN A 134 25.12 -1.24 26.84
C ASN A 134 26.46 -0.60 27.19
N LEU A 135 27.11 0.08 26.23
CA LEU A 135 28.36 0.83 26.47
C LEU A 135 28.15 1.95 27.51
N TYR A 136 27.08 2.73 27.38
CA TYR A 136 26.74 3.77 28.35
C TYR A 136 26.52 3.20 29.76
N LYS A 137 25.85 2.05 29.86
CA LYS A 137 25.64 1.37 31.15
C LYS A 137 26.96 0.90 31.77
N LEU A 138 27.88 0.36 30.97
CA LEU A 138 29.20 -0.08 31.42
C LEU A 138 30.08 1.09 31.90
N ASP A 139 30.09 2.19 31.16
CA ASP A 139 30.86 3.38 31.51
C ASP A 139 30.40 3.96 32.87
N LYS A 140 29.07 4.02 33.07
CA LYS A 140 28.49 4.46 34.34
C LYS A 140 28.85 3.55 35.52
N LEU A 141 28.97 2.23 35.32
CA LEU A 141 29.43 1.29 36.35
C LEU A 141 30.91 1.47 36.67
N LEU A 142 31.73 1.74 35.64
CA LEU A 142 33.16 1.98 35.79
C LEU A 142 33.43 3.26 36.60
N GLU A 143 32.67 4.33 36.35
CA GLU A 143 32.73 5.55 37.15
C GLU A 143 32.40 5.32 38.63
N LEU A 144 31.38 4.50 38.91
CA LEU A 144 30.99 4.16 40.29
C LEU A 144 32.08 3.33 40.99
N GLN A 145 32.70 2.38 40.29
CA GLN A 145 33.80 1.58 40.85
C GLN A 145 35.01 2.45 41.20
N LYS A 146 35.38 3.40 40.33
CA LYS A 146 36.48 4.35 40.58
C LYS A 146 36.21 5.22 41.82
N LYS A 147 34.97 5.67 42.02
CA LYS A 147 34.57 6.44 43.21
C LYS A 147 34.63 5.62 44.50
N LEU A 148 34.37 4.31 44.42
CA LEU A 148 34.44 3.39 45.56
C LEU A 148 35.88 3.06 45.99
N HIS A 149 36.84 3.01 45.06
CA HIS A 149 38.25 2.69 45.36
C HIS A 149 39.10 3.90 45.78
N ASN A 150 38.64 5.13 45.54
CA ASN A 150 39.33 6.38 45.93
C ASN A 150 38.84 6.94 47.29
N LYS A 151 38.32 6.09 48.17
CA LYS A 151 37.82 6.44 49.51
C LYS A 151 38.46 5.52 50.55
#